data_AF-A0A961WMK0-F1
#
_entry.id   AF-A0A961WMK0-F1
#
_cell.length_a   1.000
_cell.length_b   1.000
_cell.length_c   1.000
_cell.angle_alpha   90.00
_cell.angle_beta   90.00
_cell.angle_gamma   90.00
#
_symmetry.space_group_name_H-M   'P 1'
#
loop_
_entity.id
_entity.type
_entity.pdbx_description
1 polymer ?
#
loop_
_entity_poly.entity_id
_entity_poly.type
_entity_poly.pdbx_seq_one_letter_code
_entity_poly.pdbx_strand_id
1 'polypeptide(L)'
;MRSRLHALAGAVALIALIQPLHLYAAPETTDAEETKPAEAAPKPEDAAAKPEMTPEETAKKAAEACEEGKVMDAEKKECVEATPATDKKTLWENGRNFANAGQYERAIRTLELAEMSGDARVLSYLGYSHRKLGHLLVAMGYYEAAVAADPDYVKVREYMGEGFIQMGNLDGARGQLAEIGKRCGTGCAEYAMLEQAIGAAETARD
;
A
#
# COMPACT_ATOMS: atom_id res chain seq x y z
N MET A 1 2.83 49.65 30.63
CA MET A 1 3.18 49.75 32.07
C MET A 1 2.96 48.39 32.73
N ARG A 2 4.01 47.87 33.39
CA ARG A 2 4.06 46.79 34.42
C ARG A 2 3.61 45.38 33.97
N SER A 3 4.55 44.48 33.66
CA SER A 3 5.42 43.69 34.57
C SER A 3 4.72 42.51 35.24
N ARG A 4 5.23 41.29 35.02
CA ARG A 4 5.74 40.39 36.09
C ARG A 4 6.49 39.19 35.48
N LEU A 5 7.82 39.28 35.58
CA LEU A 5 8.74 38.15 35.58
C LEU A 5 8.40 37.20 36.74
N HIS A 6 8.50 35.90 36.52
CA HIS A 6 8.88 34.95 37.57
C HIS A 6 10.06 34.12 37.05
N ALA A 7 11.18 34.28 37.75
CA ALA A 7 12.35 33.42 37.67
C ALA A 7 12.17 32.28 38.68
N LEU A 8 12.55 31.06 38.32
CA LEU A 8 13.07 30.09 39.27
C LEU A 8 14.21 29.31 38.64
N ALA A 9 15.38 29.48 39.26
CA ALA A 9 16.59 28.72 39.07
C ALA A 9 16.48 27.38 39.80
N GLY A 10 17.11 26.34 39.25
CA GLY A 10 17.31 25.05 39.90
C GLY A 10 18.34 24.23 39.13
N ALA A 11 19.56 24.16 39.67
CA ALA A 11 20.73 23.53 39.08
C ALA A 11 20.90 22.06 39.55
N VAL A 12 21.96 21.41 39.01
CA VAL A 12 22.65 20.22 39.51
C VAL A 12 21.98 18.89 39.09
N ALA A 13 22.63 17.87 38.51
CA ALA A 13 24.00 17.38 38.66
C ALA A 13 24.53 16.69 37.39
N LEU A 14 25.79 16.97 37.04
CA LEU A 14 26.64 16.10 36.23
C LEU A 14 27.01 14.86 37.07
N ILE A 15 26.82 13.65 36.54
CA ILE A 15 27.62 12.48 36.95
C ILE A 15 28.10 11.78 35.67
N ALA A 16 29.34 12.08 35.32
CA ALA A 16 30.15 11.26 34.44
C ALA A 16 30.82 10.17 35.29
N LEU A 17 30.62 8.90 34.92
CA LEU A 17 31.53 7.83 35.31
C LEU A 17 31.87 7.01 34.09
N ILE A 18 33.15 6.67 34.05
CA ILE A 18 33.99 6.40 32.92
C ILE A 18 34.73 5.11 33.29
N GLN A 19 34.73 4.14 32.36
CA GLN A 19 35.60 2.95 32.21
C GLN A 19 35.29 1.71 33.07
N PRO A 20 35.84 0.51 32.76
CA PRO A 20 36.68 0.12 31.60
C PRO A 20 36.23 -1.14 30.83
N LEU A 21 36.70 -1.20 29.58
CA LEU A 21 36.87 -2.41 28.77
C LEU A 21 37.53 -3.54 29.59
N HIS A 22 36.86 -4.69 29.69
CA HIS A 22 37.54 -5.96 29.98
C HIS A 22 37.50 -6.83 28.72
N LEU A 23 38.65 -6.82 28.07
CA LEU A 23 39.14 -7.81 27.12
C LEU A 23 39.14 -9.17 27.84
N TYR A 24 38.33 -10.13 27.40
CA TYR A 24 38.47 -11.52 27.84
C TYR A 24 38.66 -12.43 26.63
N ALA A 25 39.80 -13.11 26.66
CA ALA A 25 40.35 -13.97 25.62
C ALA A 25 39.58 -15.30 25.52
N ALA A 26 39.57 -15.83 24.29
CA ALA A 26 39.22 -17.22 23.98
C ALA A 26 40.28 -18.21 24.50
N PRO A 27 39.89 -19.48 24.67
CA PRO A 27 40.78 -20.57 24.32
C PRO A 27 40.15 -21.58 23.32
N GLU A 28 40.99 -21.93 22.35
CA GLU A 28 41.11 -23.19 21.58
C GLU A 28 41.18 -24.41 22.55
N THR A 29 40.88 -25.69 22.28
CA THR A 29 40.65 -26.57 21.11
C THR A 29 40.22 -27.95 21.64
N THR A 30 39.70 -28.81 20.73
CA THR A 30 39.61 -30.31 20.74
C THR A 30 38.66 -30.94 21.77
N ASP A 31 37.90 -32.01 21.49
CA ASP A 31 38.19 -33.19 20.68
C ASP A 31 36.96 -33.73 19.92
N ALA A 32 37.29 -34.52 18.90
CA ALA A 32 36.40 -35.29 18.05
C ALA A 32 35.73 -36.46 18.81
N GLU A 33 34.47 -36.74 18.48
CA GLU A 33 33.91 -38.09 18.60
C GLU A 33 33.31 -38.50 17.25
N GLU A 34 33.97 -39.46 16.64
CA GLU A 34 33.64 -40.12 15.39
C GLU A 34 32.66 -41.26 15.67
N THR A 35 31.42 -41.17 15.18
CA THR A 35 30.52 -42.32 15.07
C THR A 35 29.99 -42.47 13.65
N LYS A 36 30.56 -43.47 12.97
CA LYS A 36 30.01 -44.44 11.97
C LYS A 36 28.98 -43.98 10.91
N PRO A 37 29.06 -44.53 9.67
CA PRO A 37 28.38 -44.00 8.50
C PRO A 37 26.93 -44.48 8.39
N ALA A 38 26.01 -43.53 8.25
CA ALA A 38 24.64 -43.79 7.81
C ALA A 38 24.54 -43.55 6.29
N GLU A 39 24.31 -44.64 5.58
CA GLU A 39 23.49 -44.78 4.36
C GLU A 39 23.17 -43.50 3.57
N ALA A 40 23.58 -43.51 2.30
CA ALA A 40 23.11 -42.58 1.29
C ALA A 40 21.58 -42.65 1.20
N ALA A 41 20.93 -41.65 1.78
CA ALA A 41 19.50 -41.43 1.61
C ALA A 41 19.21 -41.14 0.12
N PRO A 42 18.14 -41.72 -0.46
CA PRO A 42 17.67 -41.34 -1.78
C PRO A 42 17.31 -39.85 -1.77
N LYS A 43 17.68 -39.14 -2.85
CA LYS A 43 17.31 -37.75 -3.07
C LYS A 43 15.79 -37.60 -2.93
N PRO A 44 15.26 -36.71 -2.08
CA PRO A 44 13.89 -36.26 -2.23
C PRO A 44 13.86 -35.31 -3.44
N GLU A 45 13.53 -35.87 -4.60
CA GLU A 45 12.93 -35.12 -5.71
C GLU A 45 11.48 -34.84 -5.33
N ASP A 46 11.26 -34.04 -4.29
CA ASP A 46 9.92 -33.80 -3.77
C ASP A 46 9.55 -32.32 -3.82
N ALA A 47 8.45 -32.11 -4.54
CA ALA A 47 7.49 -31.04 -4.37
C ALA A 47 8.03 -29.63 -4.63
N ALA A 48 7.94 -29.22 -5.90
CA ALA A 48 7.53 -27.85 -6.20
C ALA A 48 6.19 -27.60 -5.48
N ALA A 49 6.24 -27.02 -4.29
CA ALA A 49 5.08 -26.39 -3.69
C ALA A 49 4.54 -25.42 -4.73
N LYS A 50 3.30 -25.64 -5.19
CA LYS A 50 2.59 -24.65 -5.99
C LYS A 50 2.70 -23.32 -5.24
N PRO A 51 3.02 -22.19 -5.90
CA PRO A 51 3.07 -20.91 -5.19
C PRO A 51 1.73 -20.71 -4.49
N GLU A 52 1.76 -20.55 -3.17
CA GLU A 52 0.57 -20.17 -2.41
C GLU A 52 0.07 -18.85 -2.98
N MET A 53 -1.20 -18.83 -3.40
CA MET A 53 -1.85 -17.61 -3.87
C MET A 53 -1.81 -16.57 -2.75
N THR A 54 -1.40 -15.36 -3.10
CA THR A 54 -1.43 -14.25 -2.14
C THR A 54 -2.88 -13.96 -1.71
N PRO A 55 -3.09 -13.37 -0.52
CA PRO A 55 -4.41 -12.90 -0.11
C PRO A 55 -5.06 -11.95 -1.13
N GLU A 56 -4.25 -11.19 -1.86
CA GLU A 56 -4.69 -10.29 -2.93
C GLU A 56 -5.20 -11.05 -4.17
N GLU A 57 -4.48 -12.08 -4.62
CA GLU A 57 -4.91 -12.95 -5.73
C GLU A 57 -6.14 -13.79 -5.37
N THR A 58 -6.24 -14.21 -4.10
CA THR A 58 -7.41 -14.93 -3.59
C THR A 58 -8.65 -14.03 -3.55
N ALA A 59 -8.50 -12.79 -3.10
CA ALA A 59 -9.57 -11.80 -3.05
C ALA A 59 -10.05 -11.40 -4.46
N LYS A 60 -9.13 -11.28 -5.42
CA LYS A 60 -9.43 -11.08 -6.85
C LYS A 60 -10.28 -12.23 -7.40
N LYS A 61 -9.84 -13.48 -7.21
CA LYS A 61 -10.53 -14.67 -7.73
C LYS A 61 -11.91 -14.88 -7.09
N ALA A 62 -12.05 -14.56 -5.81
CA ALA A 62 -13.33 -14.64 -5.11
C ALA A 62 -14.34 -13.59 -5.59
N ALA A 63 -13.89 -12.36 -5.90
CA ALA A 63 -14.74 -11.34 -6.48
C ALA A 63 -15.21 -11.71 -7.90
N GLU A 64 -14.31 -12.26 -8.72
CA GLU A 64 -14.63 -12.79 -10.06
C GLU A 64 -15.66 -13.93 -10.05
N ALA A 65 -15.80 -14.66 -8.94
CA ALA A 65 -16.70 -15.80 -8.84
C ALA A 65 -18.19 -15.41 -8.80
N CYS A 66 -18.52 -14.16 -8.45
CA CYS A 66 -19.90 -13.69 -8.42
C CYS A 66 -20.35 -13.14 -9.77
N GLU A 67 -21.60 -13.43 -10.14
CA GLU A 67 -22.26 -12.87 -11.32
C GLU A 67 -22.32 -11.33 -11.26
N GLU A 68 -22.53 -10.68 -12.41
CA GLU A 68 -22.70 -9.23 -12.48
C GLU A 68 -23.83 -8.74 -11.56
N GLY A 69 -23.61 -7.63 -10.85
CA GLY A 69 -24.54 -7.11 -9.85
C GLY A 69 -24.42 -7.76 -8.47
N LYS A 70 -23.65 -8.84 -8.33
CA LYS A 70 -23.43 -9.52 -7.04
C LYS A 70 -22.04 -9.26 -6.47
N VAL A 71 -21.93 -9.40 -5.15
CA VAL A 71 -20.70 -9.32 -4.36
C VAL A 71 -20.58 -10.52 -3.45
N MET A 72 -19.34 -10.95 -3.15
CA MET A 72 -19.09 -12.04 -2.21
C MET A 72 -19.25 -11.51 -0.78
N ASP A 73 -20.22 -12.06 -0.05
CA ASP A 73 -20.35 -11.91 1.40
C ASP A 73 -19.38 -12.90 2.06
N ALA A 74 -18.29 -12.39 2.65
CA ALA A 74 -17.22 -13.24 3.19
C ALA A 74 -17.65 -14.05 4.42
N GLU A 75 -18.67 -13.59 5.16
CA GLU A 75 -19.16 -14.27 6.36
C GLU A 75 -20.05 -15.45 5.96
N LYS A 76 -20.97 -15.21 5.03
CA LYS A 76 -21.90 -16.24 4.52
C LYS A 76 -21.25 -17.14 3.47
N LYS A 77 -20.14 -16.70 2.89
CA LYS A 77 -19.44 -17.36 1.77
C LYS A 77 -20.35 -17.56 0.56
N GLU A 78 -21.20 -16.56 0.30
CA GLU A 78 -22.17 -16.60 -0.78
C GLU A 78 -22.15 -15.29 -1.57
N CYS A 79 -22.57 -15.37 -2.84
CA CYS A 79 -22.78 -14.17 -3.65
C CYS A 79 -24.15 -13.58 -3.34
N VAL A 80 -24.16 -12.34 -2.88
CA VAL A 80 -25.38 -11.57 -2.56
C VAL A 80 -25.54 -10.41 -3.53
N GLU A 81 -26.76 -9.92 -3.72
CA GLU A 81 -27.02 -8.71 -4.50
C GLU A 81 -26.30 -7.50 -3.90
N ALA A 82 -25.62 -6.72 -4.75
CA ALA A 82 -25.02 -5.46 -4.35
C ALA A 82 -26.11 -4.38 -4.35
N THR A 83 -26.45 -3.89 -3.16
CA THR A 83 -27.46 -2.85 -2.97
C THR A 83 -26.94 -1.80 -1.98
N PRO A 84 -27.58 -0.63 -1.86
CA PRO A 84 -27.21 0.35 -0.83
C PRO A 84 -27.36 -0.18 0.62
N ALA A 85 -28.13 -1.26 0.81
CA ALA A 85 -28.31 -1.91 2.12
C ALA A 85 -27.23 -2.95 2.42
N THR A 86 -26.39 -3.31 1.44
CA THR A 86 -25.28 -4.25 1.63
C THR A 86 -24.24 -3.64 2.57
N ASP A 87 -23.60 -4.47 3.41
CA ASP A 87 -22.58 -4.01 4.34
C ASP A 87 -21.46 -3.23 3.62
N LYS A 88 -21.09 -2.07 4.18
CA LYS A 88 -20.16 -1.13 3.55
C LYS A 88 -18.76 -1.71 3.39
N LYS A 89 -18.30 -2.52 4.37
CA LYS A 89 -17.00 -3.20 4.27
C LYS A 89 -17.02 -4.21 3.12
N THR A 90 -18.12 -4.95 2.97
CA THR A 90 -18.32 -5.90 1.87
C THR A 90 -18.29 -5.20 0.51
N LEU A 91 -19.00 -4.07 0.37
CA LEU A 91 -19.00 -3.25 -0.84
C LEU A 91 -17.61 -2.69 -1.16
N TRP A 92 -16.91 -2.16 -0.15
CA TRP A 92 -15.54 -1.68 -0.28
C TRP A 92 -14.57 -2.78 -0.75
N GLU A 93 -14.58 -3.94 -0.09
CA GLU A 93 -13.65 -5.04 -0.39
C GLU A 93 -13.88 -5.59 -1.79
N ASN A 94 -15.15 -5.84 -2.16
CA ASN A 94 -15.48 -6.32 -3.50
C ASN A 94 -15.17 -5.26 -4.58
N GLY A 95 -15.53 -3.99 -4.34
CA GLY A 95 -15.25 -2.88 -5.25
C GLY A 95 -13.76 -2.72 -5.53
N ARG A 96 -12.93 -2.77 -4.48
CA ARG A 96 -11.46 -2.77 -4.61
C ARG A 96 -10.97 -3.98 -5.41
N ASN A 97 -11.49 -5.17 -5.14
CA ASN A 97 -11.07 -6.39 -5.83
C ASN A 97 -11.45 -6.34 -7.33
N PHE A 98 -12.63 -5.82 -7.68
CA PHE A 98 -13.03 -5.59 -9.07
C PHE A 98 -12.08 -4.62 -9.78
N ALA A 99 -11.67 -3.53 -9.11
CA ALA A 99 -10.72 -2.59 -9.68
C ALA A 99 -9.35 -3.24 -9.93
N ASN A 100 -8.83 -4.01 -8.97
CA ASN A 100 -7.58 -4.75 -9.13
C ASN A 100 -7.68 -5.86 -10.20
N ALA A 101 -8.87 -6.40 -10.42
CA ALA A 101 -9.15 -7.38 -11.46
C ALA A 101 -9.29 -6.76 -12.87
N GLY A 102 -9.35 -5.44 -12.98
CA GLY A 102 -9.61 -4.73 -14.23
C GLY A 102 -11.09 -4.62 -14.62
N GLN A 103 -12.01 -5.00 -13.73
CA GLN A 103 -13.46 -4.84 -13.91
C GLN A 103 -13.89 -3.45 -13.43
N TYR A 104 -13.42 -2.41 -14.11
CA TYR A 104 -13.52 -1.03 -13.62
C TYR A 104 -14.96 -0.52 -13.51
N GLU A 105 -15.83 -0.83 -14.47
CA GLU A 105 -17.25 -0.44 -14.41
C GLU A 105 -17.97 -1.12 -13.25
N ARG A 106 -17.65 -2.39 -12.98
CA ARG A 106 -18.20 -3.13 -11.85
C ARG A 106 -17.67 -2.57 -10.52
N ALA A 107 -16.39 -2.20 -10.48
CA ALA A 107 -15.78 -1.53 -9.33
C ALA A 107 -16.49 -0.21 -9.01
N ILE A 108 -16.70 0.65 -10.02
CA ILE A 108 -17.38 1.94 -9.86
C ILE A 108 -18.77 1.74 -9.26
N ARG A 109 -19.61 0.92 -9.90
CA ARG A 109 -20.98 0.67 -9.41
C ARG A 109 -20.99 0.13 -7.98
N THR A 110 -20.07 -0.76 -7.64
CA THR A 110 -20.00 -1.34 -6.29
C THR A 110 -19.52 -0.33 -5.25
N LEU A 111 -18.51 0.48 -5.59
CA LEU A 111 -17.93 1.49 -4.68
C LEU A 111 -18.87 2.67 -4.46
N GLU A 112 -19.67 3.06 -5.46
CA GLU A 112 -20.70 4.09 -5.32
C GLU A 112 -21.79 3.68 -4.32
N LEU A 113 -22.16 2.39 -4.28
CA LEU A 113 -23.12 1.85 -3.30
C LEU A 113 -22.61 1.87 -1.86
N ALA A 114 -21.29 1.86 -1.64
CA ALA A 114 -20.75 1.83 -0.28
C ALA A 114 -21.16 3.06 0.54
N GLU A 115 -21.53 4.17 -0.12
CA GLU A 115 -21.92 5.44 0.51
C GLU A 115 -20.96 5.82 1.65
N MET A 116 -19.68 5.54 1.45
CA MET A 116 -18.59 5.93 2.34
C MET A 116 -18.06 7.27 1.88
N SER A 117 -18.96 8.25 1.79
CA SER A 117 -18.63 9.61 1.39
C SER A 117 -17.49 10.13 2.27
N GLY A 118 -16.33 10.40 1.66
CA GLY A 118 -15.15 10.86 2.37
C GLY A 118 -14.18 9.78 2.87
N ASP A 119 -14.41 8.49 2.61
CA ASP A 119 -13.33 7.50 2.80
C ASP A 119 -12.32 7.63 1.65
N ALA A 120 -11.11 8.11 1.96
CA ALA A 120 -10.05 8.33 0.98
C ALA A 120 -9.71 7.07 0.18
N ARG A 121 -9.89 5.87 0.74
CA ARG A 121 -9.64 4.60 0.07
C ARG A 121 -10.69 4.33 -1.01
N VAL A 122 -11.96 4.53 -0.68
CA VAL A 122 -13.08 4.39 -1.64
C VAL A 122 -12.93 5.41 -2.77
N LEU A 123 -12.70 6.68 -2.42
CA LEU A 123 -12.48 7.76 -3.39
C LEU A 123 -11.28 7.47 -4.30
N SER A 124 -10.17 6.98 -3.74
CA SER A 124 -8.98 6.61 -4.51
C SER A 124 -9.26 5.50 -5.52
N TYR A 125 -10.06 4.49 -5.17
CA TYR A 125 -10.38 3.39 -6.09
C TYR A 125 -11.45 3.75 -7.13
N LEU A 126 -12.35 4.68 -6.81
CA LEU A 126 -13.23 5.31 -7.80
C LEU A 126 -12.39 6.07 -8.83
N GLY A 127 -11.47 6.94 -8.37
CA GLY A 127 -10.55 7.66 -9.24
C GLY A 127 -9.68 6.73 -10.10
N TYR A 128 -9.14 5.68 -9.49
CA TYR A 128 -8.34 4.65 -10.19
C TYR A 128 -9.14 4.00 -11.32
N SER A 129 -10.36 3.56 -11.02
CA SER A 129 -11.22 2.90 -12.00
C SER A 129 -11.62 3.83 -13.14
N HIS A 130 -11.98 5.09 -12.83
CA HIS A 130 -12.26 6.10 -13.86
C HIS A 130 -11.05 6.41 -14.74
N ARG A 131 -9.84 6.53 -14.15
CA ARG A 131 -8.60 6.75 -14.91
C ARG A 131 -8.34 5.61 -15.87
N LYS A 132 -8.49 4.36 -15.41
CA LYS A 132 -8.28 3.17 -16.23
C LYS A 132 -9.26 3.06 -17.40
N LEU A 133 -10.44 3.68 -17.30
CA LEU A 133 -11.41 3.82 -18.38
C LEU A 133 -11.18 5.05 -19.29
N GLY A 134 -10.15 5.86 -19.02
CA GLY A 134 -9.87 7.09 -19.77
C GLY A 134 -10.71 8.29 -19.35
N HIS A 135 -11.51 8.18 -18.28
CA HIS A 135 -12.31 9.28 -17.72
C HIS A 135 -11.44 10.18 -16.84
N LEU A 136 -10.40 10.77 -17.43
CA LEU A 136 -9.30 11.43 -16.71
C LEU A 136 -9.75 12.59 -15.81
N LEU A 137 -10.66 13.45 -16.27
CA LEU A 137 -11.16 14.56 -15.45
C LEU A 137 -11.97 14.09 -14.24
N VAL A 138 -12.79 13.06 -14.42
CA VAL A 138 -13.56 12.45 -13.32
C VAL A 138 -12.62 11.83 -12.30
N ALA A 139 -11.58 11.14 -12.78
CA ALA A 139 -10.56 10.56 -11.92
C ALA A 139 -9.86 11.61 -11.05
N MET A 140 -9.48 12.76 -11.64
CA MET A 140 -8.83 13.84 -10.88
C MET A 140 -9.73 14.37 -9.77
N GLY A 141 -11.03 14.59 -10.05
CA GLY A 141 -11.96 15.03 -9.02
C GLY A 141 -12.04 14.06 -7.83
N TYR A 142 -12.05 12.75 -8.09
CA TYR A 142 -12.01 11.74 -7.03
C TYR A 142 -10.68 11.72 -6.27
N TYR A 143 -9.54 11.85 -6.96
CA TYR A 143 -8.25 11.91 -6.29
C TYR A 143 -8.09 13.16 -5.43
N GLU A 144 -8.54 14.32 -5.91
CA GLU A 144 -8.55 15.56 -5.13
C GLU A 144 -9.42 15.42 -3.88
N ALA A 145 -10.60 14.82 -4.01
CA ALA A 145 -11.47 14.53 -2.87
C ALA A 145 -10.82 13.56 -1.87
N ALA A 146 -10.12 12.53 -2.36
CA ALA A 146 -9.39 11.59 -1.51
C ALA A 146 -8.21 12.25 -0.77
N VAL A 147 -7.44 13.10 -1.45
CA VAL A 147 -6.36 13.89 -0.84
C VAL A 147 -6.91 14.85 0.22
N ALA A 148 -8.07 15.44 -0.02
CA ALA A 148 -8.73 16.31 0.95
C ALA A 148 -9.21 15.53 2.19
N ALA A 149 -9.67 14.29 2.00
CA ALA A 149 -10.12 13.42 3.08
C ALA A 149 -8.97 12.86 3.92
N ASP A 150 -7.89 12.42 3.28
CA ASP A 150 -6.67 11.95 3.93
C ASP A 150 -5.44 12.43 3.16
N PRO A 151 -4.82 13.55 3.60
CA PRO A 151 -3.64 14.10 2.94
C PRO A 151 -2.44 13.16 2.94
N ASP A 152 -2.39 12.20 3.88
CA ASP A 152 -1.28 11.26 4.10
C ASP A 152 -1.52 9.91 3.44
N TYR A 153 -2.66 9.72 2.74
CA TYR A 153 -2.90 8.53 1.94
C TYR A 153 -2.10 8.53 0.63
N VAL A 154 -0.79 8.30 0.75
CA VAL A 154 0.20 8.47 -0.33
C VAL A 154 -0.18 7.77 -1.63
N LYS A 155 -0.80 6.59 -1.56
CA LYS A 155 -1.26 5.82 -2.74
C LYS A 155 -2.08 6.66 -3.71
N VAL A 156 -2.94 7.55 -3.22
CA VAL A 156 -3.78 8.35 -4.12
C VAL A 156 -2.98 9.39 -4.90
N ARG A 157 -1.87 9.87 -4.34
CA ARG A 157 -0.97 10.82 -5.01
C ARG A 157 -0.19 10.14 -6.13
N GLU A 158 0.21 8.88 -5.93
CA GLU A 158 0.81 8.06 -6.97
C GLU A 158 -0.18 7.88 -8.14
N TYR A 159 -1.41 7.47 -7.86
CA TYR A 159 -2.46 7.37 -8.89
C TYR A 159 -2.79 8.69 -9.57
N MET A 160 -2.79 9.80 -8.84
CA MET A 160 -2.99 11.14 -9.39
C MET A 160 -1.82 11.53 -10.31
N GLY A 161 -0.58 11.23 -9.91
CA GLY A 161 0.62 11.42 -10.72
C GLY A 161 0.57 10.64 -12.03
N GLU A 162 0.20 9.36 -11.99
CA GLU A 162 -0.01 8.56 -13.21
C GLU A 162 -1.14 9.13 -14.09
N GLY A 163 -2.19 9.69 -13.48
CA GLY A 163 -3.24 10.39 -14.20
C GLY A 163 -2.74 11.64 -14.93
N PHE A 164 -1.87 12.43 -14.28
CA PHE A 164 -1.23 13.58 -14.93
C PHE A 164 -0.33 13.17 -16.10
N ILE A 165 0.40 12.06 -15.99
CA ILE A 165 1.18 11.50 -17.10
C ILE A 165 0.28 11.19 -18.30
N GLN A 166 -0.87 10.55 -18.08
CA GLN A 166 -1.84 10.23 -19.15
C GLN A 166 -2.40 11.48 -19.85
N MET A 167 -2.46 12.61 -19.14
CA MET A 167 -2.85 13.90 -19.72
C MET A 167 -1.69 14.65 -20.40
N GLY A 168 -0.47 14.09 -20.42
CA GLY A 168 0.73 14.74 -20.91
C GLY A 168 1.32 15.80 -19.97
N ASN A 169 0.80 15.90 -18.74
CA ASN A 169 1.21 16.88 -17.73
C ASN A 169 2.31 16.30 -16.81
N LEU A 170 3.55 16.23 -17.31
CA LEU A 170 4.68 15.73 -16.53
C LEU A 170 4.98 16.62 -15.31
N ASP A 171 4.78 17.92 -15.39
CA ASP A 171 4.98 18.83 -14.25
C ASP A 171 4.03 18.52 -13.09
N GLY A 172 2.76 18.25 -13.40
CA GLY A 172 1.77 17.80 -12.41
C GLY A 172 2.18 16.47 -11.76
N ALA A 173 2.67 15.52 -12.55
CA ALA A 173 3.17 14.25 -12.03
C ALA A 173 4.37 14.43 -11.10
N ARG A 174 5.34 15.28 -11.47
CA ARG A 174 6.48 15.65 -10.63
C ARG A 174 6.06 16.35 -9.34
N GLY A 175 5.03 17.19 -9.40
CA GLY A 175 4.41 17.79 -8.22
C GLY A 175 3.91 16.73 -7.24
N GLN A 176 3.21 15.70 -7.72
CA GLN A 176 2.77 14.61 -6.86
C GLN A 176 3.94 13.77 -6.31
N LEU A 177 4.97 13.49 -7.12
CA LEU A 177 6.17 12.79 -6.65
C LEU A 177 6.86 13.53 -5.49
N ALA A 178 6.97 14.87 -5.59
CA ALA A 178 7.50 15.69 -4.51
C ALA A 178 6.64 15.63 -3.24
N GLU A 179 5.31 15.63 -3.38
CA GLU A 179 4.38 15.49 -2.25
C GLU A 179 4.47 14.09 -1.59
N ILE A 180 4.67 13.03 -2.37
CA ILE A 180 4.92 11.68 -1.88
C ILE A 180 6.23 11.66 -1.07
N GLY A 181 7.30 12.21 -1.63
CA GLY A 181 8.61 12.27 -0.97
C GLY A 181 8.59 13.00 0.37
N LYS A 182 7.77 14.05 0.51
CA LYS A 182 7.58 14.76 1.80
C LYS A 182 6.88 13.91 2.87
N ARG A 183 6.06 12.93 2.49
CA ARG A 183 5.20 12.15 3.41
C ARG A 183 5.82 10.83 3.82
N CYS A 184 6.37 10.07 2.87
CA CYS A 184 6.97 8.76 3.14
C CYS A 184 8.44 8.65 2.74
N GLY A 185 9.07 9.75 2.32
CA GLY A 185 10.45 9.73 1.82
C GLY A 185 10.53 9.12 0.42
N THR A 186 11.76 8.92 -0.06
CA THR A 186 12.02 8.32 -1.39
C THR A 186 12.10 6.80 -1.36
N GLY A 187 11.97 6.18 -0.18
CA GLY A 187 12.08 4.74 0.01
C GLY A 187 10.75 3.97 0.00
N CYS A 188 9.61 4.68 -0.04
CA CYS A 188 8.29 4.05 -0.15
C CYS A 188 7.99 3.60 -1.58
N ALA A 189 7.15 2.57 -1.71
CA ALA A 189 6.79 1.98 -2.99
C ALA A 189 6.15 3.00 -3.94
N GLU A 190 5.27 3.86 -3.42
CA GLU A 190 4.56 4.89 -4.18
C GLU A 190 5.53 5.90 -4.82
N TYR A 191 6.63 6.25 -4.14
CA TYR A 191 7.64 7.13 -4.71
C TYR A 191 8.33 6.45 -5.90
N ALA A 192 8.82 5.24 -5.68
CA ALA A 192 9.54 4.48 -6.70
C ALA A 192 8.66 4.21 -7.94
N MET A 193 7.39 3.85 -7.73
CA MET A 193 6.43 3.60 -8.80
C MET A 193 6.19 4.85 -9.66
N LEU A 194 5.92 5.99 -9.03
CA LEU A 194 5.66 7.22 -9.78
C LEU A 194 6.94 7.76 -10.45
N GLU A 195 8.10 7.67 -9.80
CA GLU A 195 9.38 8.04 -10.39
C GLU A 195 9.66 7.22 -11.66
N GLN A 196 9.47 5.90 -11.59
CA GLN A 196 9.61 5.01 -12.75
C GLN A 196 8.63 5.37 -13.87
N ALA A 197 7.36 5.63 -13.53
CA ALA A 197 6.34 6.01 -14.51
C ALA A 197 6.68 7.32 -15.23
N ILE A 198 7.20 8.32 -14.50
CA ILE A 198 7.65 9.58 -15.07
C ILE A 198 8.82 9.36 -16.04
N GLY A 199 9.85 8.60 -15.62
CA GLY A 199 11.01 8.34 -16.49
C GLY A 199 10.64 7.56 -17.76
N ALA A 200 9.71 6.61 -17.66
CA ALA A 200 9.19 5.89 -18.83
C ALA A 200 8.44 6.82 -19.79
N ALA A 201 7.63 7.75 -19.25
CA ALA A 201 6.89 8.71 -20.05
C ALA A 201 7.79 9.75 -20.74
N GLU A 202 8.91 10.12 -20.14
CA GLU A 202 9.92 10.99 -20.76
C GLU A 202 10.61 10.28 -21.93
N THR A 203 11.06 9.05 -21.70
CA THR A 203 11.71 8.25 -22.75
C THR A 203 10.79 8.02 -23.96
N ALA A 204 9.48 7.86 -23.73
CA ALA A 204 8.51 7.67 -24.81
C ALA A 204 8.24 8.94 -25.66
N ARG A 205 8.74 10.11 -25.23
CA ARG A 205 8.56 11.39 -25.94
C ARG A 205 9.78 11.81 -26.76
N ASP A 206 10.91 11.15 -26.56
CA ASP A 206 12.16 11.34 -27.31
C ASP A 206 12.17 10.55 -28.62
#